data_AF-A0A7M4FUE6-F1
#
_entry.id   AF-A0A7M4FUE6-F1
#
_cell.length_a   1.000
_cell.length_b   1.000
_cell.length_c   1.000
_cell.angle_alpha   90.00
_cell.angle_beta   90.00
_cell.angle_gamma   90.00
#
_symmetry.space_group_name_H-M   'P 1'
#
loop_
_entity.id
_entity.type
_entity.pdbx_description
1 polymer ?
#
loop_
_entity_poly.entity_id
_entity_poly.type
_entity_poly.pdbx_seq_one_letter_code
_entity_poly.pdbx_strand_id
1 'polypeptide(L)'
;MENGRSPVIIDNTNIHAWEMKPYVIMALENGYEVTFREPETQWKFNVQKLARRNTHQVPREKIQRMKEQYEHGVTIETVLQSEQPRRDVGNCSGPNAALSTGAYSNSHPAFSNRRAYDTHTNQRYYNRRGKNIS
;
A
#
# COMPACT_ATOMS: atom_id res chain seq x y z
N MET A 1 13.77 6.01 -28.80
CA MET A 1 14.45 5.31 -27.70
C MET A 1 15.92 5.17 -28.07
N GLU A 2 16.77 6.11 -27.68
CA GLU A 2 18.17 6.11 -28.17
C GLU A 2 19.19 5.64 -27.12
N ASN A 3 18.83 5.48 -25.84
CA ASN A 3 19.75 5.00 -24.78
C ASN A 3 19.10 4.06 -23.72
N GLY A 4 17.86 3.57 -23.92
CA GLY A 4 17.04 2.96 -22.86
C GLY A 4 17.18 1.44 -22.72
N ARG A 5 17.29 0.93 -21.48
CA ARG A 5 17.17 -0.51 -21.19
C ARG A 5 15.74 -0.97 -21.48
N SER A 6 15.60 -2.09 -22.20
CA SER A 6 14.31 -2.69 -22.55
C SER A 6 14.45 -4.22 -22.61
N PRO A 7 13.48 -5.00 -22.08
CA PRO A 7 12.30 -4.55 -21.35
C PRO A 7 12.61 -4.16 -19.89
N VAL A 8 11.73 -3.38 -19.27
CA VAL A 8 11.70 -3.13 -17.82
C VAL A 8 10.49 -3.89 -17.26
N ILE A 9 10.72 -4.76 -16.27
CA ILE A 9 9.67 -5.60 -15.66
C ILE A 9 9.46 -5.15 -14.22
N ILE A 10 8.21 -4.81 -13.88
CA ILE A 10 7.80 -4.50 -12.51
C ILE A 10 7.05 -5.71 -11.93
N ASP A 11 7.75 -6.53 -11.16
CA ASP A 11 7.20 -7.73 -10.52
C ASP A 11 6.80 -7.41 -9.07
N ASN A 12 5.64 -6.78 -8.92
CA ASN A 12 5.03 -6.51 -7.63
C ASN A 12 3.56 -6.93 -7.64
N THR A 13 2.93 -7.05 -6.48
CA THR A 13 1.56 -7.55 -6.39
C THR A 13 0.56 -6.64 -7.10
N ASN A 14 0.67 -5.32 -6.93
CA ASN A 14 -0.13 -4.31 -7.63
C ASN A 14 -1.61 -4.69 -7.76
N ILE A 15 -2.28 -4.88 -6.62
CA ILE A 15 -3.65 -5.37 -6.57
C ILE A 15 -4.67 -4.30 -6.97
N HIS A 16 -4.31 -3.02 -6.83
CA HIS A 16 -5.14 -1.89 -7.18
C HIS A 16 -4.50 -1.03 -8.28
N ALA A 17 -5.32 -0.46 -9.15
CA ALA A 17 -4.88 0.41 -10.25
C ALA A 17 -4.02 1.59 -9.77
N TRP A 18 -4.34 2.17 -8.61
CA TRP A 18 -3.59 3.31 -8.07
C TRP A 18 -2.16 2.95 -7.66
N GLU A 19 -1.89 1.67 -7.33
CA GLU A 19 -0.55 1.19 -7.01
C GLU A 19 0.33 1.15 -8.27
N MET A 20 -0.28 0.96 -9.44
CA MET A 20 0.41 0.91 -10.74
C MET A 20 0.68 2.29 -11.33
N LYS A 21 -0.13 3.28 -10.97
CA LYS A 21 -0.09 4.65 -11.48
C LYS A 21 1.31 5.29 -11.54
N PRO A 22 2.17 5.24 -10.50
CA PRO A 22 3.51 5.82 -10.59
C PRO A 22 4.40 5.16 -11.65
N TYR A 23 4.26 3.85 -11.90
CA TYR A 23 5.03 3.16 -12.94
C TYR A 23 4.57 3.57 -14.33
N VAL A 24 3.25 3.68 -14.53
CA VAL A 24 2.66 4.10 -15.81
C VAL A 24 3.09 5.53 -16.16
N ILE A 25 3.00 6.46 -15.22
CA ILE A 25 3.44 7.86 -15.45
C ILE A 25 4.92 7.89 -15.86
N MET A 26 5.78 7.22 -15.10
CA MET A 26 7.21 7.17 -15.38
C MET A 26 7.51 6.56 -16.76
N ALA A 27 6.82 5.49 -17.13
CA ALA A 27 6.99 4.84 -18.43
C ALA A 27 6.60 5.79 -19.58
N LEU A 28 5.44 6.44 -19.48
CA LEU A 28 4.95 7.37 -20.50
C LEU A 28 5.87 8.58 -20.68
N GLU A 29 6.34 9.17 -19.57
CA GLU A 29 7.29 10.30 -19.59
C GLU A 29 8.62 9.94 -20.28
N ASN A 30 9.01 8.67 -20.24
CA ASN A 30 10.23 8.16 -20.87
C ASN A 30 9.99 7.50 -22.24
N GLY A 31 8.78 7.60 -22.78
CA GLY A 31 8.43 7.07 -24.11
C GLY A 31 8.41 5.54 -24.19
N TYR A 32 8.13 4.85 -23.07
CA TYR A 32 7.92 3.41 -23.04
C TYR A 32 6.46 3.04 -23.34
N GLU A 33 6.28 1.94 -24.06
CA GLU A 33 4.98 1.26 -24.13
C GLU A 33 4.74 0.49 -22.83
N VAL A 34 3.50 0.53 -22.33
CA VAL A 34 3.10 -0.15 -21.10
C VAL A 34 2.14 -1.27 -21.45
N THR A 35 2.44 -2.48 -20.98
CA THR A 35 1.53 -3.63 -21.06
C THR A 35 1.31 -4.23 -19.67
N PHE A 36 0.07 -4.61 -19.38
CA PHE A 36 -0.30 -5.30 -18.14
C PHE A 36 -0.36 -6.80 -18.39
N ARG A 37 0.29 -7.60 -17.53
CA ARG A 37 0.36 -9.05 -17.67
C ARG A 37 -0.06 -9.74 -16.38
N GLU A 38 -1.10 -10.57 -16.48
CA GLU A 38 -1.44 -11.52 -15.43
C GLU A 38 -0.70 -12.85 -15.65
N PRO A 39 -0.33 -13.57 -14.58
CA PRO A 39 0.24 -14.91 -14.72
C PRO A 39 -0.72 -15.87 -15.44
N GLU A 40 -0.25 -16.58 -16.47
CA GLU A 40 -1.03 -17.61 -17.17
C GLU A 40 -1.01 -18.94 -16.42
N THR A 41 -1.38 -18.91 -15.14
CA THR A 41 -1.38 -20.09 -14.29
C THR A 41 -2.79 -20.47 -13.87
N GLN A 42 -3.10 -21.77 -13.89
CA GLN A 42 -4.39 -22.30 -13.45
C GLN A 42 -4.68 -22.03 -11.96
N TRP A 43 -3.67 -21.61 -11.19
CA TRP A 43 -3.77 -21.40 -9.75
C TRP A 43 -3.73 -19.92 -9.33
N LYS A 44 -3.65 -18.97 -10.25
CA LYS A 44 -3.54 -17.53 -9.95
C LYS A 44 -4.62 -16.98 -9.01
N PHE A 45 -5.79 -17.61 -8.95
CA PHE A 45 -6.88 -17.23 -8.04
C PHE A 45 -7.24 -18.32 -7.03
N ASN A 46 -6.44 -19.37 -6.90
CA ASN A 46 -6.65 -20.43 -5.92
C ASN A 46 -5.86 -20.12 -4.64
N VAL A 47 -6.55 -19.58 -3.63
CA VAL A 47 -5.95 -19.14 -2.37
C VAL A 47 -5.20 -20.24 -1.64
N GLN A 48 -5.68 -21.49 -1.67
CA GLN A 48 -4.97 -22.61 -1.04
C GLN A 48 -3.65 -22.90 -1.76
N LYS A 49 -3.63 -22.90 -3.09
CA LYS A 49 -2.42 -23.12 -3.89
C LYS A 49 -1.44 -21.96 -3.76
N LEU A 50 -1.93 -20.72 -3.68
CA LEU A 50 -1.15 -19.51 -3.44
C LEU A 50 -0.49 -19.54 -2.06
N ALA A 51 -1.25 -19.80 -1.00
CA ALA A 51 -0.73 -19.89 0.37
C ALA A 51 0.35 -20.98 0.50
N ARG A 52 0.19 -22.13 -0.17
CA ARG A 52 1.20 -23.19 -0.20
C ARG A 52 2.47 -22.82 -0.97
N ARG A 53 2.38 -21.95 -1.98
CA ARG A 53 3.51 -21.51 -2.84
C ARG A 53 4.21 -20.25 -2.34
N ASN A 54 3.61 -19.57 -1.38
CA ASN A 54 4.06 -18.28 -0.88
C ASN A 54 5.35 -18.41 -0.05
N THR A 55 6.42 -17.79 -0.52
CA THR A 55 7.74 -17.77 0.13
C THR A 55 7.85 -16.74 1.26
N HIS A 56 7.02 -15.69 1.23
CA HIS A 56 7.04 -14.58 2.20
C HIS A 56 6.14 -14.81 3.41
N GLN A 57 5.55 -16.00 3.54
CA GLN A 57 4.72 -16.40 4.69
C GLN A 57 3.51 -15.48 4.96
N VAL A 58 3.07 -14.72 3.95
CA VAL A 58 1.77 -14.03 3.95
C VAL A 58 0.63 -14.99 4.38
N PRO A 59 -0.12 -14.67 5.44
CA PRO A 59 -1.21 -15.50 5.93
C PRO A 59 -2.29 -15.75 4.88
N ARG A 60 -2.96 -16.90 4.95
CA ARG A 60 -4.00 -17.31 3.99
C ARG A 60 -5.14 -16.30 3.94
N GLU A 61 -5.52 -15.75 5.08
CA GLU A 61 -6.59 -14.76 5.23
C GLU A 61 -6.22 -13.45 4.52
N LYS A 62 -4.95 -13.07 4.57
CA LYS A 62 -4.46 -11.89 3.84
C LYS A 62 -4.45 -12.14 2.34
N ILE A 63 -4.02 -13.32 1.88
CA ILE A 63 -4.10 -13.69 0.46
C ILE A 63 -5.55 -13.71 -0.03
N GLN A 64 -6.48 -14.20 0.78
CA GLN A 64 -7.92 -14.17 0.48
C GLN A 64 -8.41 -12.73 0.27
N ARG A 65 -8.10 -11.82 1.21
CA ARG A 65 -8.45 -10.40 1.07
C ARG A 65 -7.81 -9.76 -0.16
N MET A 66 -6.53 -10.00 -0.39
CA MET A 66 -5.82 -9.49 -1.58
C MET A 66 -6.47 -9.97 -2.87
N LYS A 67 -6.90 -11.23 -2.94
CA LYS A 67 -7.63 -11.78 -4.08
C LYS A 67 -9.00 -11.10 -4.26
N GLU A 68 -9.76 -10.91 -3.17
CA GLU A 68 -11.09 -10.29 -3.22
C GLU A 68 -11.03 -8.83 -3.68
N GLN A 69 -9.93 -8.13 -3.37
CA GLN A 69 -9.70 -6.73 -3.73
C GLN A 69 -9.00 -6.55 -5.08
N TYR A 70 -8.55 -7.64 -5.71
CA TYR A 70 -7.76 -7.57 -6.93
C TYR A 70 -8.59 -7.01 -8.10
N GLU A 71 -8.10 -5.94 -8.70
CA GLU A 71 -8.73 -5.30 -9.84
C GLU A 71 -8.28 -5.96 -11.16
N HIS A 72 -9.25 -6.44 -11.93
CA HIS A 72 -9.01 -7.10 -13.22
C HIS A 72 -9.14 -6.13 -14.40
N GLY A 73 -8.52 -6.49 -15.53
CA GLY A 73 -8.74 -5.79 -16.80
C GLY A 73 -8.32 -4.32 -16.77
N VAL A 74 -7.28 -4.01 -15.98
CA VAL A 74 -6.75 -2.65 -15.87
C VAL A 74 -6.20 -2.15 -17.21
N THR A 75 -6.44 -0.88 -17.50
CA THR A 75 -5.93 -0.19 -18.68
C THR A 75 -5.10 1.02 -18.25
N ILE A 76 -4.32 1.58 -19.18
CA ILE A 76 -3.57 2.81 -18.92
C ILE A 76 -4.53 3.92 -18.44
N GLU A 77 -5.71 4.04 -19.06
CA GLU A 77 -6.71 5.03 -18.68
C GLU A 77 -7.23 4.83 -17.25
N THR A 78 -7.67 3.62 -16.90
CA THR A 78 -8.21 3.36 -15.56
C THR A 78 -7.14 3.56 -14.48
N VAL A 79 -5.89 3.22 -14.77
CA VAL A 79 -4.76 3.48 -13.88
C VAL A 79 -4.49 4.97 -13.73
N LEU A 80 -4.51 5.76 -14.80
CA LEU A 80 -4.31 7.20 -14.72
C LEU A 80 -5.45 7.94 -14.01
N GLN A 81 -6.68 7.41 -14.07
CA GLN A 81 -7.85 7.96 -13.36
C GLN A 81 -7.94 7.50 -11.90
N SER A 82 -7.29 6.39 -11.53
CA SER A 82 -7.36 5.83 -10.18
C SER A 82 -6.76 6.76 -9.10
N GLU A 83 -7.32 6.69 -7.89
CA GLU A 83 -6.86 7.44 -6.73
C GLU A 83 -6.65 6.51 -5.53
N GLN A 84 -5.59 6.76 -4.76
CA GLN A 84 -5.38 6.04 -3.51
C GLN A 84 -6.45 6.47 -2.49
N PRO A 85 -7.12 5.53 -1.81
CA PRO A 85 -8.06 5.86 -0.75
C PRO A 85 -7.37 6.72 0.31
N ARG A 86 -8.02 7.82 0.71
CA ARG A 86 -7.55 8.63 1.83
C ARG A 86 -7.57 7.75 3.07
N ARG A 87 -6.45 7.72 3.79
CA ARG A 87 -6.47 7.18 5.14
C ARG A 87 -7.24 8.19 5.96
N ASP A 88 -8.45 7.83 6.38
CA ASP A 88 -9.08 8.52 7.49
C ASP A 88 -8.13 8.38 8.68
N VAL A 89 -7.38 9.43 8.96
CA VAL A 89 -6.72 9.59 10.25
C VAL A 89 -7.88 9.68 11.22
N GLY A 90 -8.30 8.52 11.74
CA GLY A 90 -9.41 8.42 12.67
C GLY A 90 -9.19 9.46 13.75
N ASN A 91 -10.17 10.35 13.88
CA ASN A 91 -10.24 11.34 14.94
C ASN A 91 -10.11 10.58 16.27
N CYS A 92 -8.91 10.59 16.86
CA CYS A 92 -8.69 10.08 18.19
C CYS A 92 -9.23 11.10 19.21
N SER A 93 -10.54 11.31 19.18
CA SER A 93 -11.29 11.92 20.27
C SER A 93 -11.43 10.86 21.36
N GLY A 94 -10.35 10.55 22.07
CA GLY A 94 -10.48 9.99 23.40
C GLY A 94 -11.11 11.07 24.30
N PRO A 95 -12.23 10.82 24.99
CA PRO A 95 -12.71 11.78 25.98
C PRO A 95 -11.73 11.76 27.17
N ASN A 96 -11.05 12.88 27.38
CA ASN A 96 -10.27 13.12 28.59
C ASN A 96 -11.21 13.37 29.79
N ALA A 97 -10.95 12.64 30.87
CA ALA A 97 -11.09 13.00 32.29
C ALA A 97 -12.41 13.62 32.80
N ALA A 98 -13.14 12.86 33.64
CA ALA A 98 -13.57 13.29 34.97
C ALA A 98 -14.31 12.15 35.71
N LEU A 99 -13.64 11.42 36.60
CA LEU A 99 -14.09 11.28 37.99
C LEU A 99 -12.97 10.68 38.84
N SER A 100 -12.48 11.50 39.76
CA SER A 100 -11.63 11.11 40.87
C SER A 100 -12.53 10.58 41.99
N THR A 101 -12.34 9.33 42.41
CA THR A 101 -12.71 8.86 43.76
C THR A 101 -12.00 7.56 44.08
N GLY A 102 -11.36 7.52 45.25
CA GLY A 102 -11.15 6.28 46.01
C GLY A 102 -9.72 5.80 46.13
N ALA A 103 -9.09 6.15 47.24
CA ALA A 103 -7.80 5.65 47.71
C ALA A 103 -7.81 4.13 47.98
N TYR A 104 -6.70 3.46 47.65
CA TYR A 104 -6.17 2.33 48.42
C TYR A 104 -4.68 2.13 48.09
N SER A 105 -3.91 1.92 49.15
CA SER A 105 -2.45 1.89 49.18
C SER A 105 -1.86 0.51 48.87
N ASN A 106 -0.61 0.54 48.40
CA ASN A 106 0.51 -0.39 48.65
C ASN A 106 0.82 -1.60 47.72
N SER A 107 2.08 -1.56 47.25
CA SER A 107 3.11 -2.61 47.20
C SER A 107 3.13 -3.67 46.09
N HIS A 108 3.97 -3.45 45.06
CA HIS A 108 5.21 -4.21 44.74
C HIS A 108 5.61 -4.12 43.25
N PRO A 109 6.93 -4.22 42.92
CA PRO A 109 7.47 -3.90 41.60
C PRO A 109 7.72 -5.14 40.74
N ALA A 110 7.56 -5.05 39.41
CA ALA A 110 8.36 -5.83 38.46
C ALA A 110 8.15 -5.34 37.01
N PHE A 111 9.25 -4.89 36.41
CA PHE A 111 9.67 -5.01 35.01
C PHE A 111 8.61 -5.16 33.91
N SER A 112 8.67 -4.28 32.91
CA SER A 112 8.81 -4.69 31.50
C SER A 112 9.12 -3.50 30.58
N ASN A 113 10.21 -3.65 29.84
CA ASN A 113 10.68 -2.81 28.74
C ASN A 113 9.55 -2.36 27.80
N ARG A 114 9.52 -1.06 27.50
CA ARG A 114 9.04 -0.57 26.19
C ARG A 114 10.09 0.34 25.58
N ARG A 115 10.84 -0.24 24.63
CA ARG A 115 11.59 0.48 23.60
C ARG A 115 10.60 1.38 22.86
N ALA A 116 10.89 2.68 22.86
CA ALA A 116 10.26 3.65 21.99
C ALA A 116 10.59 3.29 20.53
N TYR A 117 9.57 3.14 19.69
CA TYR A 117 9.75 3.25 18.25
C TYR A 117 9.60 4.71 17.87
N ASP A 118 10.70 5.23 17.38
CA ASP A 118 10.92 6.58 16.92
C ASP A 118 9.99 6.93 15.75
N THR A 119 9.38 8.10 15.83
CA THR A 119 8.51 8.67 14.80
C THR A 119 9.35 9.14 13.60
N HIS A 120 9.52 8.29 12.59
CA HIS A 120 10.05 8.75 11.30
C HIS A 120 8.92 9.17 10.37
N THR A 121 8.74 10.48 10.32
CA THR A 121 7.95 11.25 9.35
C THR A 121 8.33 10.85 7.92
N ASN A 122 7.36 10.46 7.10
CA ASN A 122 7.54 10.35 5.65
C ASN A 122 6.57 11.31 4.94
N GLN A 123 6.96 12.58 4.90
CA GLN A 123 6.43 13.55 3.96
C GLN A 123 6.90 13.15 2.56
N ARG A 124 6.02 12.56 1.75
CA ARG A 124 6.16 12.56 0.29
C ARG A 124 5.15 13.54 -0.29
N TYR A 125 5.58 14.79 -0.40
CA TYR A 125 4.90 15.82 -1.19
C TYR A 125 5.12 15.54 -2.68
N TYR A 126 4.07 15.19 -3.41
CA TYR A 126 4.02 15.43 -4.85
C TYR A 126 3.56 16.88 -5.05
N ASN A 127 4.52 17.77 -5.26
CA ASN A 127 4.24 19.16 -5.59
C ASN A 127 3.62 19.26 -6.99
N ARG A 128 2.29 19.34 -7.02
CA ARG A 128 1.52 19.91 -8.12
C ARG A 128 1.86 21.41 -8.18
N ARG A 129 2.69 21.83 -9.13
CA ARG A 129 2.72 23.23 -9.60
C ARG A 129 2.27 23.29 -11.04
N GLY A 130 0.98 23.53 -11.23
CA GLY A 130 0.52 24.23 -12.41
C GLY A 130 0.97 25.70 -12.32
N LYS A 131 1.51 26.22 -13.41
CA LYS A 131 1.52 27.64 -13.71
C LYS A 131 1.19 27.81 -15.19
N ASN A 132 -0.06 28.16 -15.44
CA ASN A 132 -0.42 29.08 -16.52
C ASN A 132 0.26 30.41 -16.22
N ILE A 133 1.00 31.01 -17.15
CA ILE A 133 0.97 32.47 -17.37
C ILE A 133 1.36 32.76 -18.83
N SER A 134 0.47 33.53 -19.50
CA SER A 134 0.63 34.44 -20.66
C SER A 134 1.31 33.94 -21.93
#